data_AF-A0A662KX66-F1
#
_entry.id   AF-A0A662KX66-F1
#
_cell.length_a   1.000
_cell.length_b   1.000
_cell.length_c   1.000
_cell.angle_alpha   90.00
_cell.angle_beta   90.00
_cell.angle_gamma   90.00
#
_symmetry.space_group_name_H-M   'P 1'
#
loop_
_entity.id
_entity.type
_entity.pdbx_description
1 polymer ?
#
loop_
_entity_poly.entity_id
_entity_poly.type
_entity_poly.pdbx_seq_one_letter_code
_entity_poly.pdbx_strand_id
1 'polypeptide(L)' 'PRFSDFAMQGVCFGHMIPSYALPYIKKDIFKEAVEKTPNCTAVVIHKKSRENESSIDEVSEWARDMGLEIIM' A
#
# COMPACT_ATOMS: atom_id res chain seq x y z
N PRO A 1 -0.52 -6.58 14.21
CA PRO A 1 -0.78 -6.19 12.81
C PRO A 1 -2.18 -5.57 12.74
N ARG A 2 -2.30 -4.28 12.41
CA ARG A 2 -3.61 -3.59 12.39
C ARG A 2 -4.47 -3.91 11.17
N PHE A 3 -4.01 -4.79 10.28
CA PHE A 3 -4.78 -5.21 9.09
C PHE A 3 -6.14 -5.78 9.45
N SER A 4 -6.25 -6.51 10.57
CA SER A 4 -7.53 -6.99 11.08
C SER A 4 -8.45 -5.83 11.50
N ASP A 5 -7.90 -4.74 12.06
CA ASP A 5 -8.71 -3.57 12.44
C ASP A 5 -9.30 -2.89 11.20
N PHE A 6 -8.48 -2.69 10.16
CA PHE A 6 -8.94 -2.17 8.87
C PHE A 6 -9.94 -3.10 8.18
N ALA A 7 -9.74 -4.43 8.25
CA ALA A 7 -10.69 -5.39 7.72
C ALA A 7 -12.06 -5.28 8.42
N MET A 8 -12.06 -5.10 9.74
CA MET A 8 -13.28 -4.88 10.53
C MET A 8 -13.95 -3.54 10.23
N GLN A 9 -13.21 -2.58 9.65
CA GLN A 9 -13.74 -1.32 9.12
C GLN A 9 -14.23 -1.42 7.67
N GLY A 10 -14.25 -2.64 7.09
CA GLY A 10 -14.78 -2.89 5.75
C GLY A 10 -13.74 -2.83 4.63
N VAL A 11 -12.44 -2.76 4.97
CA VAL A 11 -11.38 -2.84 3.96
C VAL A 11 -11.19 -4.29 3.48
N CYS A 12 -11.33 -4.50 2.17
CA CYS A 12 -10.98 -5.76 1.52
C CYS A 12 -9.55 -5.68 0.97
N PHE A 13 -8.67 -6.58 1.44
CA PHE A 13 -7.28 -6.60 1.01
C PHE A 13 -7.06 -7.50 -0.20
N GLY A 14 -6.28 -6.99 -1.17
CA GLY A 14 -5.71 -7.78 -2.26
C GLY A 14 -4.25 -8.12 -1.97
N HIS A 15 -3.34 -7.58 -2.80
CA HIS A 15 -1.91 -7.74 -2.59
C HIS A 15 -1.44 -7.00 -1.33
N MET A 16 -0.60 -7.65 -0.54
CA MET A 16 0.02 -7.07 0.66
C MET A 16 1.54 -7.03 0.50
N ILE A 17 2.12 -5.86 0.77
CA ILE A 17 3.57 -5.65 0.76
C ILE A 17 4.06 -5.56 2.21
N PRO A 18 4.84 -6.53 2.69
CA PRO A 18 5.36 -6.49 4.05
C PRO A 18 6.47 -5.45 4.21
N SER A 19 6.67 -4.95 5.43
CA SER A 19 7.61 -3.85 5.71
C SER A 19 9.05 -4.12 5.30
N TYR A 20 9.51 -5.38 5.36
CA TYR A 20 10.86 -5.78 4.93
C TYR A 20 11.04 -5.78 3.41
N ALA A 21 9.96 -5.87 2.64
CA ALA A 21 10.00 -5.86 1.17
C ALA A 21 9.82 -4.45 0.60
N LEU A 22 9.21 -3.53 1.37
CA LEU A 22 8.88 -2.18 0.94
C LEU A 22 10.07 -1.40 0.34
N PRO A 23 11.30 -1.44 0.91
CA PRO A 23 12.45 -0.72 0.35
C PRO A 23 12.93 -1.24 -1.02
N TYR A 24 12.49 -2.43 -1.41
CA TYR A 24 12.90 -3.07 -2.67
C TYR A 24 11.82 -3.00 -3.75
N ILE A 25 10.63 -2.46 -3.42
CA ILE A 25 9.54 -2.28 -4.39
C ILE A 25 9.91 -1.16 -5.35
N LYS A 26 9.65 -1.41 -6.64
CA LYS A 26 9.74 -0.41 -7.71
C LYS A 26 8.34 -0.03 -8.18
N LYS A 27 8.21 1.15 -8.79
CA LYS A 27 6.95 1.66 -9.36
C LYS A 27 6.24 0.65 -10.27
N ASP A 28 6.99 -0.09 -11.10
CA ASP A 28 6.41 -1.09 -12.01
C ASP A 28 5.76 -2.26 -11.26
N ILE A 29 6.41 -2.76 -10.19
CA ILE A 29 5.87 -3.84 -9.35
C ILE A 29 4.66 -3.35 -8.56
N PHE A 30 4.70 -2.12 -8.06
CA PHE A 30 3.55 -1.50 -7.41
C PHE A 30 2.35 -1.40 -8.36
N LYS A 31 2.59 -0.93 -9.60
CA LYS A 31 1.56 -0.85 -10.63
C LYS A 31 0.98 -2.23 -10.96
N GLU A 32 1.82 -3.24 -11.15
CA GLU A 32 1.37 -4.61 -11.42
C GLU A 32 0.53 -5.17 -10.26
N ALA A 33 0.90 -4.87 -9.01
CA ALA A 33 0.12 -5.29 -7.84
C ALA A 33 -1.26 -4.63 -7.79
N VAL A 34 -1.37 -3.36 -8.17
CA VAL A 34 -2.66 -2.66 -8.30
C VAL A 34 -3.49 -3.26 -9.43
N GLU A 35 -2.93 -3.46 -10.62
CA GLU A 35 -3.62 -4.00 -11.79
C GLU A 35 -4.12 -5.44 -11.56
N LYS A 36 -3.36 -6.25 -10.84
CA LYS A 36 -3.77 -7.61 -10.44
C LYS A 36 -4.72 -7.65 -9.26
N THR A 37 -4.98 -6.52 -8.60
CA THR A 37 -5.99 -6.40 -7.55
C THR A 37 -7.30 -5.91 -8.16
N PRO A 38 -8.30 -6.79 -8.37
CA PRO A 38 -9.55 -6.40 -9.02
C PRO A 38 -10.28 -5.33 -8.19
N ASN A 39 -10.77 -4.29 -8.87
CA ASN A 39 -11.49 -3.15 -8.25
C ASN A 39 -10.68 -2.45 -7.15
N CYS A 40 -9.36 -2.33 -7.29
CA CYS A 40 -8.54 -1.59 -6.34
C CYS A 40 -8.93 -0.09 -6.33
N THR A 41 -9.39 0.40 -5.18
CA THR A 41 -9.76 1.81 -4.97
C THR A 41 -8.83 2.54 -4.01
N ALA A 42 -8.09 1.80 -3.19
CA ALA A 42 -7.28 2.36 -2.11
C ALA A 42 -6.04 1.52 -1.80
N VAL A 43 -5.03 2.19 -1.21
CA VAL A 43 -3.83 1.59 -0.63
C VAL A 43 -3.84 1.82 0.86
N VAL A 44 -3.69 0.75 1.64
CA VAL A 44 -3.55 0.84 3.09
C VAL A 44 -2.08 0.86 3.46
N ILE A 45 -1.64 1.89 4.19
CA ILE A 45 -0.26 2.06 4.63
C ILE A 45 -0.21 2.10 6.15
N HIS A 46 0.29 1.03 6.77
CA HIS A 46 0.53 1.00 8.21
C HIS A 46 1.95 1.47 8.55
N LYS A 47 2.10 2.76 8.87
CA LYS A 47 3.39 3.36 9.27
C LYS A 47 3.79 2.89 10.68
N LYS A 48 4.81 2.02 10.78
CA LYS A 48 5.30 1.49 12.08
C LYS A 48 6.70 1.98 12.48
N SER A 49 7.58 2.23 11.52
CA SER A 49 8.99 2.61 11.76
C SER A 49 9.47 3.70 10.82
N ARG A 50 10.42 4.53 11.28
CA ARG A 50 11.07 5.58 10.48
C ARG A 50 11.94 5.04 9.34
N GLU A 51 12.42 3.80 9.47
CA GLU A 51 13.30 3.13 8.50
C GLU A 51 12.69 3.01 7.09
N ASN A 52 11.35 3.02 7.01
CA ASN A 52 10.61 2.88 5.77
C ASN A 52 9.98 4.19 5.29
N GLU A 53 10.32 5.33 5.90
CA GLU A 53 9.66 6.62 5.63
C GLU A 53 9.80 7.03 4.15
N SER A 54 11.02 6.97 3.61
CA SER A 54 11.27 7.28 2.18
C SER A 54 10.43 6.40 1.24
N SER A 55 10.38 5.10 1.49
CA SER A 55 9.61 4.18 0.64
C SER A 55 8.10 4.34 0.79
N ILE A 56 7.63 4.76 1.98
CA ILE A 56 6.22 5.11 2.19
C ILE A 56 5.86 6.37 1.41
N ASP A 57 6.72 7.38 1.39
CA ASP A 57 6.50 8.60 0.63
C ASP A 57 6.44 8.30 -0.88
N GLU A 58 7.39 7.52 -1.40
CA GLU A 58 7.40 7.08 -2.80
C GLU A 58 6.12 6.32 -3.19
N VAL A 59 5.72 5.32 -2.38
CA VAL A 59 4.49 4.55 -2.63
C VAL A 59 3.24 5.44 -2.54
N SER A 60 3.23 6.42 -1.64
CA SER A 60 2.13 7.38 -1.52
C SER A 60 2.02 8.28 -2.75
N GLU A 61 3.15 8.73 -3.30
CA GLU A 61 3.18 9.46 -4.57
C GLU A 61 2.65 8.60 -5.72
N TRP A 62 3.10 7.35 -5.83
CA TRP A 62 2.62 6.45 -6.89
C TRP A 62 1.12 6.15 -6.77
N ALA A 63 0.60 6.00 -5.55
CA ALA A 63 -0.82 5.81 -5.31
C ALA A 63 -1.63 7.03 -5.76
N ARG A 64 -1.16 8.25 -5.45
CA ARG A 64 -1.80 9.51 -5.88
C ARG A 64 -1.77 9.68 -7.40
N ASP A 65 -0.64 9.39 -8.05
CA ASP A 65 -0.52 9.42 -9.52
C ASP A 65 -1.56 8.51 -10.19
N MET A 66 -1.90 7.39 -9.55
CA MET A 66 -2.87 6.41 -10.04
C MET A 66 -4.31 6.72 -9.62
N GLY A 67 -4.55 7.81 -8.88
CA GLY A 67 -5.88 8.20 -8.40
C GLY A 67 -6.43 7.30 -7.29
N LEU A 68 -5.57 6.57 -6.57
CA LEU A 68 -5.96 5.70 -5.46
C LEU A 68 -6.06 6.50 -4.16
N GLU A 69 -7.06 6.16 -3.34
CA GLU A 69 -7.17 6.69 -1.98
C GLU A 69 -6.07 6.09 -1.09
N ILE A 70 -5.54 6.88 -0.15
CA ILE A 70 -4.55 6.40 0.83
C ILE A 70 -5.20 6.35 2.21
N ILE A 71 -5.23 5.15 2.80
CA ILE A 71 -5.75 4.89 4.14
C ILE A 71 -4.57 4.58 5.05
N MET A 72 -4.45 5.29 6.19
CA MET A 72 -3.33 5.17 7.13
C MET A 72 -3.76 4.76 8.54
#